data_AF-A0A151JG47-F1
#
_entry.id   AF-A0A151JG47-F1
#
_cell.length_a   1.000
_cell.length_b   1.000
_cell.length_c   1.000
_cell.angle_alpha   90.00
_cell.angle_beta   90.00
_cell.angle_gamma   90.00
#
_symmetry.space_group_name_H-M   'P 1'
#
loop_
_entity.id
_entity.type
_entity.pdbx_description
1 polymer ?
#
loop_
_entity_poly.entity_id
_entity_poly.type
_entity_poly.pdbx_seq_one_letter_code
_entity_poly.pdbx_strand_id
1 'polypeptide(L)'
;MKIFNILLLSLGLLLSGNAVAGKMMFGDDDMLHKLQDVSFKGPNGEDLYLAYRTTTKFFILGVNITEQGYVLALKNSEEKSYYPLNDVQIQGLQSVGDLPRILPKYELTIFDYAFGYSLWIFILLSVLYSLIKRQFRKRKDRTESESNVV
;
A
#
# COMPACT_ATOMS: atom_id res chain seq x y z
N MET A 1 29.22 8.11 -11.01
CA MET A 1 29.08 7.79 -9.57
C MET A 1 28.56 8.94 -8.73
N LYS A 2 29.09 10.17 -8.82
CA LYS A 2 28.70 11.28 -7.92
C LYS A 2 27.20 11.63 -7.89
N ILE A 3 26.50 11.58 -9.02
CA ILE A 3 25.07 11.96 -9.07
C ILE A 3 24.14 10.86 -8.52
N PHE A 4 24.54 9.58 -8.58
CA PHE A 4 23.78 8.50 -7.94
C PHE A 4 23.87 8.63 -6.42
N ASN A 5 25.07 8.96 -5.91
CA ASN A 5 25.25 9.29 -4.50
C ASN A 5 24.47 10.54 -4.10
N ILE A 6 24.36 11.57 -4.96
CA ILE A 6 23.54 12.77 -4.69
C ILE A 6 22.05 12.45 -4.70
N LEU A 7 21.57 11.55 -5.56
CA LEU A 7 20.16 11.14 -5.57
C LEU A 7 19.81 10.28 -4.35
N LEU A 8 20.74 9.41 -3.92
CA LEU A 8 20.65 8.68 -2.65
C LEU A 8 20.73 9.63 -1.44
N LEU A 9 21.59 10.65 -1.49
CA LEU A 9 21.72 11.67 -0.45
C LEU A 9 20.47 12.56 -0.38
N SER A 10 19.90 12.94 -1.53
CA SER A 10 18.68 13.75 -1.59
C SER A 10 17.46 12.94 -1.18
N LEU A 11 17.42 11.63 -1.47
CA LEU A 11 16.40 10.74 -0.93
C LEU A 11 16.55 10.61 0.60
N GLY A 12 17.78 10.49 1.11
CA GLY A 12 18.07 10.54 2.54
C GLY A 12 17.70 11.87 3.20
N LEU A 13 17.90 13.00 2.51
CA LEU A 13 17.57 14.34 3.00
C LEU A 13 16.06 14.63 2.93
N LEU A 14 15.34 14.11 1.93
CA LEU A 14 13.88 14.18 1.86
C LEU A 14 13.20 13.28 2.90
N LEU A 15 13.84 12.19 3.31
CA LEU A 15 13.44 11.38 4.47
C LEU A 15 13.75 12.05 5.82
N SER A 16 14.59 13.10 5.83
CA SER A 16 14.93 13.87 7.05
C SER A 16 14.07 15.13 7.25
N GLY A 17 13.25 15.49 6.26
CA GLY A 17 12.31 16.61 6.34
C GLY A 17 10.96 16.12 6.86
N ASN A 18 10.71 16.35 8.15
CA ASN A 18 9.60 15.84 8.96
C ASN A 18 9.89 14.46 9.53
N ALA A 19 10.51 14.44 10.72
CA ALA A 19 10.39 13.35 11.66
C ALA A 19 8.92 13.20 12.07
N VAL A 20 8.09 12.66 11.17
CA VAL A 20 6.87 11.98 11.56
C VAL A 20 7.36 10.75 12.29
N ALA A 21 7.36 10.81 13.62
CA ALA A 21 7.55 9.68 14.52
C ALA A 21 6.38 8.68 14.39
N GLY A 22 6.04 8.30 13.17
CA GLY A 22 5.14 7.20 12.85
C GLY A 22 6.00 5.95 12.71
N LYS A 23 5.62 4.88 13.42
CA LYS A 23 6.06 3.48 13.24
C LYS A 23 7.02 3.31 12.06
N MET A 24 8.30 2.96 12.33
CA MET A 24 9.23 2.54 11.28
C MET A 24 8.48 1.66 10.29
N MET A 25 8.39 2.06 9.02
CA MET A 25 7.59 1.42 7.97
C MET A 25 8.24 0.10 7.55
N PHE A 26 8.33 -0.82 8.50
CA PHE A 26 8.87 -2.16 8.36
C PHE A 26 7.89 -3.12 9.03
N GLY A 27 7.48 -4.14 8.28
CA GLY A 27 6.49 -5.12 8.72
C GLY A 27 5.13 -4.94 8.05
N ASP A 28 4.11 -5.48 8.69
CA ASP A 28 2.76 -5.59 8.14
C ASP A 28 1.89 -4.46 8.71
N ASP A 29 1.17 -3.73 7.85
CA ASP A 29 0.12 -2.79 8.23
C ASP A 29 -1.23 -3.26 7.72
N ASP A 30 -2.18 -3.40 8.65
CA ASP A 30 -3.55 -3.82 8.36
C ASP A 30 -4.43 -2.61 8.09
N MET A 31 -5.15 -2.64 6.97
CA MET A 31 -6.16 -1.65 6.62
C MET A 31 -7.54 -2.31 6.61
N LEU A 32 -8.52 -1.60 7.15
CA LEU A 32 -9.92 -2.01 7.20
C LEU A 32 -10.72 -1.10 6.28
N HIS A 33 -11.33 -1.69 5.26
CA HIS A 33 -12.14 -0.98 4.28
C HIS A 33 -13.61 -1.17 4.61
N LYS A 34 -14.26 -0.13 5.15
CA LYS A 34 -15.68 -0.19 5.49
C LYS A 34 -16.51 -0.46 4.23
N LEU A 35 -17.33 -1.50 4.27
CA LEU A 35 -18.25 -1.86 3.18
C LEU A 35 -19.68 -1.45 3.51
N GLN A 36 -20.17 -1.82 4.69
CA GLN A 36 -21.54 -1.51 5.12
C GLN A 36 -21.67 -1.54 6.64
N ASP A 37 -22.63 -0.79 7.16
CA ASP A 37 -23.06 -0.92 8.55
C ASP A 37 -23.91 -2.17 8.74
N VAL A 38 -23.77 -2.84 9.90
CA VAL A 38 -24.62 -3.97 10.28
C VAL A 38 -25.55 -3.59 11.43
N SER A 39 -26.70 -4.24 11.52
CA SER A 39 -27.73 -3.95 12.54
C SER A 39 -27.53 -4.70 13.85
N PHE A 40 -26.74 -5.77 13.85
CA PHE A 40 -26.46 -6.58 15.03
C PHE A 40 -25.25 -6.06 15.80
N LYS A 41 -25.17 -6.45 17.07
CA LYS A 41 -24.10 -6.06 17.99
C LYS A 41 -23.11 -7.19 18.20
N GLY A 42 -21.87 -6.84 18.54
CA GLY A 42 -20.84 -7.80 18.92
C GLY A 42 -21.14 -8.51 20.25
N PRO A 43 -20.32 -9.51 20.63
CA PRO A 43 -20.48 -10.27 21.87
C PRO A 43 -20.56 -9.40 23.14
N ASN A 44 -19.92 -8.23 23.12
CA ASN A 44 -19.91 -7.27 24.23
C ASN A 44 -20.93 -6.12 24.06
N GLY A 45 -21.85 -6.21 23.11
CA GLY A 45 -22.84 -5.14 22.83
C GLY A 45 -22.32 -3.99 21.95
N GLU A 46 -21.12 -4.13 21.39
CA GLU A 46 -20.45 -3.15 20.54
C GLU A 46 -21.14 -2.99 19.18
N ASP A 47 -21.12 -1.78 18.63
CA ASP A 47 -21.62 -1.54 17.28
C ASP A 47 -20.56 -1.94 16.24
N LEU A 48 -20.98 -2.76 15.29
CA LEU A 48 -20.11 -3.34 14.27
C LEU A 48 -20.42 -2.79 12.88
N TYR A 49 -19.44 -2.92 11.99
CA TYR A 49 -19.63 -2.76 10.55
C TYR A 49 -18.90 -3.86 9.80
N LEU A 50 -19.44 -4.25 8.64
CA LEU A 50 -18.76 -5.16 7.74
C LEU A 50 -17.65 -4.39 7.02
N ALA A 51 -16.44 -4.95 7.09
CA ALA A 51 -15.27 -4.43 6.43
C ALA A 51 -14.55 -5.51 5.63
N TYR A 52 -13.70 -5.10 4.70
CA TYR A 52 -12.71 -5.95 4.06
C TYR A 52 -11.32 -5.63 4.62
N ARG A 53 -10.57 -6.64 5.03
CA ARG A 53 -9.22 -6.47 5.55
C ARG A 53 -8.19 -6.70 4.46
N THR A 54 -7.25 -5.77 4.34
CA THR A 54 -6.07 -5.91 3.51
C THR A 54 -4.82 -5.66 4.35
N THR A 55 -3.75 -6.40 4.06
CA THR A 55 -2.46 -6.23 4.73
C THR A 55 -1.43 -5.80 3.71
N THR A 56 -0.77 -4.68 3.97
CA THR A 56 0.35 -4.19 3.16
C THR A 56 1.66 -4.45 3.89
N LYS A 57 2.62 -5.08 3.20
CA LYS A 57 3.96 -5.27 3.77
C LYS A 57 4.87 -4.12 3.37
N PHE A 58 5.57 -3.56 4.34
CA PHE A 58 6.49 -2.46 4.14
C PHE A 58 7.94 -2.89 4.37
N PHE A 59 8.81 -2.37 3.50
CA PHE A 59 10.25 -2.30 3.67
C PHE A 59 10.69 -0.89 3.28
N ILE A 60 10.48 0.08 4.17
CA ILE A 60 10.55 1.54 3.94
C ILE A 60 9.42 2.05 3.01
N LEU A 61 9.12 1.30 1.94
CA LEU A 61 8.02 1.49 1.02
C LEU A 61 7.20 0.19 0.91
N GLY A 62 5.97 0.30 0.39
CA GLY A 62 5.09 -0.86 0.18
C GLY A 62 5.68 -1.83 -0.84
N VAL A 63 5.80 -3.09 -0.44
CA VAL A 63 6.35 -4.20 -1.24
C VAL A 63 5.24 -4.98 -1.92
N ASN A 64 4.17 -5.26 -1.18
CA ASN A 64 2.97 -5.91 -1.69
C ASN A 64 1.75 -5.58 -0.82
N ILE A 65 0.57 -5.81 -1.39
CA ILE A 65 -0.71 -5.81 -0.68
C ILE A 65 -1.34 -7.20 -0.80
N THR A 66 -1.96 -7.66 0.28
CA THR A 66 -2.61 -8.97 0.37
C THR A 66 -4.02 -8.82 0.91
N GLU A 67 -4.96 -9.51 0.28
CA GLU A 67 -6.35 -9.55 0.68
C GLU A 67 -6.54 -10.62 1.77
N GLN A 68 -7.11 -10.24 2.92
CA GLN A 68 -7.30 -11.14 4.06
C GLN A 68 -8.75 -11.61 4.21
N GLY A 69 -9.69 -10.99 3.49
CA GLY A 69 -11.12 -11.33 3.51
C GLY A 69 -11.98 -10.40 4.36
N TYR A 70 -13.23 -10.82 4.57
CA TYR A 70 -14.23 -10.05 5.31
C TYR A 70 -14.04 -10.14 6.82
N VAL A 71 -14.29 -9.04 7.51
CA VAL A 71 -14.22 -8.93 8.97
C VAL A 71 -15.37 -8.08 9.50
N LEU A 72 -15.69 -8.25 10.78
CA LEU A 72 -16.56 -7.32 11.51
C LEU A 72 -15.69 -6.39 12.34
N ALA A 73 -15.66 -5.11 11.98
CA ALA A 73 -14.86 -4.11 12.66
C ALA A 73 -15.71 -3.30 13.64
N LEU A 74 -15.09 -2.86 14.74
CA LEU A 74 -15.75 -2.06 15.77
C LEU A 74 -15.86 -0.59 15.30
N LYS A 75 -17.06 0.01 15.37
CA LYS A 75 -17.25 1.41 14.93
C LYS A 75 -16.52 2.44 15.78
N ASN A 76 -16.45 2.21 17.10
CA ASN A 76 -15.97 3.19 18.07
C ASN A 76 -14.65 2.75 18.74
N SER A 77 -13.82 1.99 18.04
CA SER A 77 -12.53 1.55 18.57
C SER A 77 -11.41 2.49 18.13
N GLU A 78 -10.64 3.00 19.08
CA GLU A 78 -9.43 3.80 18.81
C GLU A 78 -8.33 2.95 18.14
N GLU A 79 -8.31 1.65 18.47
CA GLU A 79 -7.45 0.66 17.85
C GLU A 79 -8.18 -0.05 16.70
N LYS A 80 -7.46 -0.52 15.68
CA LYS A 80 -8.03 -1.28 14.53
C LYS A 80 -8.47 -2.69 14.96
N SER A 81 -9.48 -2.77 15.83
CA SER A 81 -10.03 -4.01 16.39
C SER A 81 -11.11 -4.59 15.47
N TYR A 82 -11.06 -5.90 15.25
CA TYR A 82 -12.00 -6.61 14.39
C TYR A 82 -12.14 -8.09 14.76
N TYR A 83 -13.24 -8.70 14.34
CA TYR A 83 -13.48 -10.14 14.36
C TYR A 83 -13.33 -10.71 12.95
N PRO A 84 -12.38 -11.61 12.71
CA PRO A 84 -12.25 -12.27 11.42
C PRO A 84 -13.48 -13.14 11.16
N LEU A 85 -14.00 -13.10 9.92
CA LEU A 85 -15.09 -13.96 9.49
C LEU A 85 -14.56 -15.08 8.61
N ASN A 86 -14.85 -16.32 8.98
CA ASN A 86 -14.69 -17.48 8.10
C ASN A 86 -15.99 -17.78 7.34
N ASP A 87 -15.91 -18.66 6.34
CA ASP A 87 -17.05 -19.01 5.49
C ASP A 87 -18.25 -19.55 6.27
N VAL A 88 -18.00 -20.31 7.35
CA VAL A 88 -19.04 -20.88 8.21
C VAL A 88 -19.78 -19.78 8.98
N GLN A 89 -19.05 -18.80 9.52
CA GLN A 89 -19.62 -17.65 10.22
C GLN A 89 -20.40 -16.75 9.27
N ILE A 90 -19.87 -16.51 8.05
CA ILE A 90 -20.56 -15.74 7.01
C ILE A 90 -21.90 -16.40 6.67
N GLN A 91 -21.90 -17.71 6.39
CA GLN A 91 -23.14 -18.45 6.08
C GLN A 91 -24.13 -18.43 7.25
N GLY A 92 -23.64 -18.58 8.48
CA GLY A 92 -24.45 -18.47 9.69
C GLY A 92 -25.16 -17.11 9.77
N LEU A 93 -24.41 -16.02 9.65
CA LEU A 93 -24.96 -14.65 9.68
C LEU A 93 -25.90 -14.37 8.50
N GLN A 94 -25.62 -14.91 7.31
CA GLN A 94 -26.52 -14.80 6.16
C GLN A 94 -27.82 -15.58 6.36
N SER A 95 -27.79 -16.73 7.04
CA SER A 95 -28.97 -17.58 7.27
C SER A 95 -29.99 -16.93 8.20
N VAL A 96 -29.53 -16.11 9.15
CA VAL A 96 -30.38 -15.36 10.10
C VAL A 96 -30.77 -13.98 9.59
N GLY A 97 -30.25 -13.57 8.42
CA GLY A 97 -30.55 -12.29 7.78
C GLY A 97 -29.70 -11.12 8.26
N ASP A 98 -28.68 -11.36 9.08
CA ASP A 98 -27.77 -10.33 9.62
C ASP A 98 -26.74 -9.84 8.58
N LEU A 99 -26.45 -10.66 7.57
CA LEU A 99 -25.63 -10.30 6.42
C LEU A 99 -26.38 -10.54 5.10
N PRO A 100 -26.10 -9.73 4.06
CA PRO A 100 -26.69 -9.94 2.75
C PRO A 100 -26.21 -11.26 2.14
N ARG A 101 -27.12 -11.97 1.45
CA ARG A 101 -26.85 -13.27 0.81
C ARG A 101 -25.70 -13.22 -0.21
N ILE A 102 -25.50 -12.05 -0.84
CA ILE A 102 -24.37 -11.75 -1.70
C ILE A 102 -23.56 -10.66 -1.00
N LEU A 103 -22.33 -10.98 -0.61
CA LEU A 103 -21.47 -9.99 0.03
C LEU A 103 -21.01 -8.94 -0.99
N PRO A 104 -20.95 -7.65 -0.60
CA PRO A 104 -20.42 -6.61 -1.46
C PRO A 104 -18.95 -6.91 -1.76
N LYS A 105 -18.62 -7.02 -3.05
CA LYS A 105 -17.23 -7.20 -3.48
C LYS A 105 -16.42 -5.97 -3.09
N TYR A 106 -15.28 -6.20 -2.46
CA TYR A 106 -14.27 -5.18 -2.28
C TYR A 106 -13.41 -5.08 -3.54
N GLU A 107 -13.14 -3.85 -3.98
CA GLU A 107 -12.23 -3.57 -5.07
C GLU A 107 -11.12 -2.66 -4.55
N LEU A 108 -9.87 -3.11 -4.71
CA LEU A 108 -8.70 -2.30 -4.39
C LEU A 108 -8.67 -1.06 -5.29
N THR A 109 -8.52 0.11 -4.68
CA THR A 109 -8.39 1.34 -5.45
C THR A 109 -7.02 1.41 -6.12
N ILE A 110 -6.90 2.21 -7.18
CA ILE A 110 -5.61 2.46 -7.84
C ILE A 110 -4.58 3.01 -6.86
N PHE A 111 -5.03 3.79 -5.86
CA PHE A 111 -4.18 4.33 -4.82
C PHE A 111 -3.65 3.24 -3.87
N ASP A 112 -4.48 2.27 -3.50
CA ASP A 112 -4.04 1.13 -2.67
C ASP A 112 -2.95 0.33 -3.38
N TYR A 113 -3.10 0.10 -4.69
CA TYR A 113 -2.06 -0.52 -5.49
C TYR A 113 -0.80 0.33 -5.58
N ALA A 114 -0.92 1.63 -5.86
CA ALA A 114 0.23 2.52 -5.95
C ALA A 114 1.02 2.56 -4.63
N PHE A 115 0.32 2.57 -3.49
CA PHE A 115 0.94 2.57 -2.18
C PHE A 115 1.54 1.21 -1.83
N GLY A 116 0.79 0.13 -2.03
CA GLY A 116 1.22 -1.25 -1.74
C GLY A 116 2.37 -1.75 -2.60
N TYR A 117 2.57 -1.18 -3.80
CA TYR A 117 3.69 -1.51 -4.71
C TYR A 117 4.64 -0.32 -4.93
N SER A 118 4.63 0.66 -4.03
CA SER A 118 5.43 1.88 -4.14
C SER A 118 6.94 1.61 -4.26
N LEU A 119 7.45 0.55 -3.62
CA LEU A 119 8.84 0.14 -3.74
C LEU A 119 9.20 -0.23 -5.19
N TRP A 120 8.36 -1.01 -5.85
CA TRP A 120 8.59 -1.47 -7.22
C TRP A 120 8.51 -0.34 -8.22
N ILE A 121 7.55 0.57 -8.03
CA ILE A 121 7.43 1.80 -8.84
C ILE A 121 8.72 2.62 -8.71
N PHE A 122 9.21 2.80 -7.48
CA PHE A 122 10.45 3.52 -7.23
C PHE A 122 11.66 2.87 -7.92
N ILE A 123 11.82 1.54 -7.82
CA ILE A 123 12.90 0.80 -8.48
C ILE A 123 12.81 0.98 -10.00
N LEU A 124 11.63 0.81 -10.59
CA LEU A 124 11.40 0.95 -12.02
C LEU A 124 11.80 2.35 -12.52
N LEU A 125 11.34 3.40 -11.84
CA LEU A 125 11.66 4.78 -12.18
C LEU A 125 13.17 5.07 -12.08
N SER A 126 13.83 4.55 -11.04
CA SER A 126 15.27 4.69 -10.84
C SER A 126 16.08 4.05 -11.98
N VAL A 127 15.69 2.85 -12.41
CA VAL A 127 16.32 2.14 -13.54
C VAL A 127 16.09 2.89 -14.85
N LEU A 128 14.83 3.28 -15.15
CA LEU A 128 14.49 4.03 -16.37
C LEU A 128 15.29 5.33 -16.47
N TYR A 129 15.32 6.10 -15.39
CA TYR A 129 16.11 7.33 -15.32
C TYR A 129 17.60 7.09 -15.59
N SER A 130 18.18 6.04 -15.03
CA SER A 130 19.59 5.66 -15.25
C SER A 130 19.88 5.31 -16.71
N LEU A 131 18.98 4.57 -17.36
CA LEU A 131 19.11 4.18 -18.77
C LEU A 131 19.01 5.39 -19.71
N ILE A 132 18.00 6.24 -19.50
CA ILE A 132 17.78 7.46 -20.29
C ILE A 132 19.03 8.36 -20.20
N LYS A 133 19.53 8.60 -18.98
CA LYS A 133 20.74 9.39 -18.76
C LYS A 133 21.97 8.80 -19.44
N ARG A 134 22.12 7.47 -19.45
CA ARG A 134 23.24 6.80 -20.14
C ARG A 134 23.17 7.01 -21.65
N GLN A 135 21.99 6.98 -22.25
CA GLN A 135 21.83 7.23 -23.69
C GLN A 135 22.18 8.68 -24.07
N PHE A 136 21.74 9.66 -23.29
CA PHE A 136 22.08 11.06 -23.55
C PHE A 136 23.57 11.35 -23.41
N ARG A 137 24.25 10.70 -22.45
CA ARG A 137 25.70 10.88 -22.27
C ARG A 137 26.50 10.36 -23.47
N LYS A 138 26.13 9.20 -24.02
CA LYS A 138 26.79 8.64 -25.22
C LYS A 138 26.67 9.54 -26.46
N ARG A 139 25.57 10.27 -26.61
CA ARG A 139 25.38 11.20 -27.75
C ARG A 139 26.26 12.43 -27.64
N LYS A 140 26.46 12.95 -26.42
CA LYS A 140 27.34 14.08 -26.18
C LYS A 140 28.79 13.77 -26.55
N ASP A 141 29.29 12.61 -26.10
CA ASP A 141 30.68 12.20 -26.36
C ASP A 141 30.95 11.97 -27.87
N ARG A 142 29.96 11.49 -28.64
CA ARG A 142 30.10 11.30 -30.09
C ARG A 142 30.18 12.62 -30.86
N THR A 143 29.36 13.60 -30.47
CA THR A 143 29.31 14.92 -31.11
C THR A 143 30.61 15.72 -30.88
N GLU A 144 31.18 15.64 -29.68
CA GLU A 144 32.49 16.27 -29.36
C GLU A 144 33.67 15.58 -30.07
N SER A 145 33.56 14.29 -30.41
CA SER A 145 34.60 13.59 -31.17
C SER A 145 34.60 13.98 -32.66
N GLU A 146 33.43 14.25 -33.26
CA GLU A 146 33.31 14.65 -34.67
C GLU A 146 33.73 16.12 -34.89
N SER A 147 33.55 17.00 -33.90
CA SER A 147 33.99 18.41 -34.00
C SER A 147 35.51 18.63 -33.88
N ASN A 148 36.27 17.65 -33.36
CA ASN A 148 37.72 17.74 -33.21
C ASN A 148 38.50 17.15 -34.40
N VAL A 149 37.81 16.64 -35.42
CA VAL A 149 38.41 16.02 -36.62
C VAL A 149 38.28 16.93 -37.86
N VAL A 150 37.69 18.12 -37.71
CA VAL A 150 37.58 19.16 -38.75
C VAL A 150 38.47 20.33 -38.37
#